data_AF-A0A9D4PXE6-F1
#
_entry.id   AF-A0A9D4PXE6-F1
#
_cell.length_a   1.000
_cell.length_b   1.000
_cell.length_c   1.000
_cell.angle_alpha   90.00
_cell.angle_beta   90.00
_cell.angle_gamma   90.00
#
_symmetry.space_group_name_H-M   'P 1'
#
loop_
_entity.id
_entity.type
_entity.pdbx_description
1 polymer ?
#
loop_
_entity_poly.entity_id
_entity_poly.type
_entity_poly.pdbx_seq_one_letter_code
_entity_poly.pdbx_strand_id
1 'polypeptide(L)'
;MHGNDSEAVGNDAERQHKSRFLDAFYKLADTTLECRVSGAETVIKELVKSSEESDSSDKLQYTIDRLIKGLPSTRKCARVGFAATLVEVLRAFPGATAEQVQACILKYLPEDTKENHVILARGLALAALVRSGKAVEVAGSVAKEVLDLGMRYSHLQLMACDIFKELLNQVNEKKFKKKVWPELQEMLSCGWEDCTPLKLYVLVQAASRFPGMVDGAFLQENWGCDSILDKANYTHIVQILQAQFLVEFAKKSEDAQIQVAILGFFVQP
;
A
#
# COMPACT_ATOMS: atom_id res chain seq x y z
N MET A 1 -60.14 6.96 4.20
CA MET A 1 -59.16 5.85 4.26
C MET A 1 -58.36 5.83 2.95
N HIS A 2 -57.37 6.71 2.77
CA HIS A 2 -56.54 6.77 1.54
C HIS A 2 -55.07 7.12 1.88
N GLY A 3 -54.59 6.73 3.06
CA GLY A 3 -53.27 7.12 3.57
C GLY A 3 -52.22 6.02 3.72
N ASN A 4 -52.56 4.74 3.47
CA ASN A 4 -51.65 3.62 3.81
C ASN A 4 -50.84 3.08 2.63
N ASP A 5 -51.31 3.24 1.39
CA ASP A 5 -50.66 2.59 0.23
C ASP A 5 -49.41 3.36 -0.24
N SER A 6 -49.37 4.67 -0.02
CA SER A 6 -48.23 5.52 -0.42
C SER A 6 -47.01 5.33 0.49
N GLU A 7 -47.22 5.15 1.79
CA GLU A 7 -46.13 4.89 2.76
C GLU A 7 -45.55 3.47 2.61
N ALA A 8 -46.39 2.47 2.32
CA ALA A 8 -45.93 1.09 2.11
C ALA A 8 -45.04 0.94 0.87
N VAL A 9 -45.40 1.58 -0.24
CA VAL A 9 -44.64 1.56 -1.49
C VAL A 9 -43.30 2.30 -1.36
N GLY A 10 -43.27 3.41 -0.62
CA GLY A 10 -42.01 4.12 -0.31
C GLY A 10 -41.03 3.27 0.50
N ASN A 11 -41.54 2.52 1.49
CA ASN A 11 -40.74 1.69 2.38
C ASN A 11 -40.13 0.47 1.66
N ASP A 12 -40.84 -0.12 0.69
CA ASP A 12 -40.33 -1.25 -0.10
C ASP A 12 -39.29 -0.83 -1.14
N ALA A 13 -39.45 0.33 -1.78
CA ALA A 13 -38.47 0.88 -2.71
C ALA A 13 -37.14 1.19 -2.01
N GLU A 14 -37.19 1.79 -0.82
CA GLU A 14 -36.00 2.11 -0.01
C GLU A 14 -35.28 0.84 0.47
N ARG A 15 -36.03 -0.20 0.85
CA ARG A 15 -35.47 -1.52 1.21
C ARG A 15 -34.78 -2.19 0.02
N GLN A 16 -35.41 -2.20 -1.15
CA GLN A 16 -34.80 -2.78 -2.36
C GLN A 16 -33.53 -2.01 -2.77
N HIS A 17 -33.54 -0.69 -2.62
CA HIS A 17 -32.39 0.17 -2.88
C HIS A 17 -31.21 -0.16 -1.94
N LYS A 18 -31.47 -0.25 -0.63
CA LYS A 18 -30.48 -0.64 0.36
C LYS A 18 -29.94 -2.05 0.13
N SER A 19 -30.81 -3.01 -0.24
CA SER A 19 -30.38 -4.36 -0.62
C SER A 19 -29.41 -4.33 -1.78
N ARG A 20 -29.77 -3.65 -2.88
CA ARG A 20 -28.95 -3.57 -4.09
C ARG A 20 -27.56 -2.99 -3.82
N PHE A 21 -27.47 -1.95 -2.99
CA PHE A 21 -26.19 -1.37 -2.59
C PHE A 21 -25.32 -2.36 -1.81
N LEU A 22 -25.92 -3.10 -0.87
CA LEU A 22 -25.20 -4.13 -0.11
C LEU A 22 -24.80 -5.32 -0.99
N ASP A 23 -25.65 -5.71 -1.94
CA ASP A 23 -25.41 -6.78 -2.91
C ASP A 23 -24.22 -6.51 -3.82
N ALA A 24 -23.96 -5.23 -4.12
CA ALA A 24 -22.81 -4.81 -4.90
C ALA A 24 -21.47 -5.24 -4.26
N PHE A 25 -21.36 -5.22 -2.93
CA PHE A 25 -20.14 -5.66 -2.23
C PHE A 25 -19.91 -7.17 -2.34
N TYR A 26 -20.97 -7.99 -2.39
CA TYR A 26 -20.82 -9.42 -2.64
C TYR A 26 -20.30 -9.69 -4.05
N LYS A 27 -20.74 -8.89 -5.04
CA LYS A 27 -20.23 -8.97 -6.43
C LYS A 27 -18.74 -8.64 -6.54
N LEU A 28 -18.20 -7.78 -5.68
CA LEU A 28 -16.76 -7.51 -5.63
C LEU A 28 -15.93 -8.75 -5.30
N ALA A 29 -16.52 -9.73 -4.62
CA ALA A 29 -15.86 -10.99 -4.31
C ALA A 29 -15.91 -12.00 -5.46
N ASP A 30 -16.75 -11.80 -6.48
CA ASP A 30 -17.04 -12.78 -7.52
C ASP A 30 -15.77 -13.25 -8.28
N THR A 31 -15.78 -14.48 -8.78
CA THR A 31 -14.65 -15.05 -9.52
C THR A 31 -14.51 -14.46 -10.91
N THR A 32 -15.60 -13.98 -11.51
CA THR A 32 -15.65 -13.36 -12.84
C THR A 32 -15.29 -11.87 -12.77
N LEU A 33 -14.61 -11.38 -13.80
CA LEU A 33 -14.22 -9.96 -13.87
C LEU A 33 -15.45 -9.07 -14.02
N GLU A 34 -16.39 -9.50 -14.86
CA GLU A 34 -17.60 -8.80 -15.26
C GLU A 34 -18.49 -8.52 -14.03
N CYS A 35 -18.69 -9.52 -13.16
CA CYS A 35 -19.42 -9.32 -11.92
C CYS A 35 -18.71 -8.34 -10.98
N ARG A 36 -17.38 -8.42 -10.86
CA ARG A 36 -16.62 -7.48 -10.01
C ARG A 36 -16.72 -6.05 -10.52
N VAL A 37 -16.57 -5.84 -11.83
CA VAL A 37 -16.72 -4.52 -12.46
C VAL A 37 -18.14 -3.99 -12.28
N SER A 38 -19.16 -4.82 -12.52
CA SER A 38 -20.57 -4.45 -12.28
C SER A 38 -20.85 -4.09 -10.82
N GLY A 39 -20.24 -4.81 -9.88
CA GLY A 39 -20.27 -4.49 -8.45
C GLY A 39 -19.67 -3.11 -8.15
N ALA A 40 -18.47 -2.85 -8.67
CA ALA A 40 -17.77 -1.58 -8.48
C ALA A 40 -18.56 -0.40 -9.06
N GLU A 41 -19.07 -0.54 -10.29
CA GLU A 41 -19.93 0.47 -10.91
C GLU A 41 -21.18 0.75 -10.08
N THR A 42 -21.79 -0.30 -9.52
CA THR A 42 -22.99 -0.14 -8.69
C THR A 42 -22.63 0.64 -7.42
N VAL A 43 -21.54 0.30 -6.73
CA VAL A 43 -21.08 1.06 -5.55
C VAL A 43 -20.87 2.54 -5.89
N ILE A 44 -20.18 2.85 -6.99
CA ILE A 44 -19.89 4.23 -7.40
C ILE A 44 -21.18 4.97 -7.76
N LYS A 45 -22.06 4.38 -8.57
CA LYS A 45 -23.35 4.99 -8.95
C LYS A 45 -24.21 5.30 -7.72
N GLU A 46 -24.22 4.40 -6.75
CA GLU A 46 -24.95 4.58 -5.50
C GLU A 46 -24.36 5.69 -4.63
N LEU A 47 -23.05 5.88 -4.64
CA LEU A 47 -22.40 7.01 -3.97
C LEU A 47 -22.67 8.35 -4.67
N VAL A 48 -22.66 8.39 -6.00
CA VAL A 48 -23.00 9.60 -6.77
C VAL A 48 -24.41 10.07 -6.45
N LYS A 49 -25.40 9.18 -6.45
CA LYS A 49 -26.78 9.55 -6.10
C LYS A 49 -26.89 10.15 -4.70
N SER A 50 -26.23 9.54 -3.72
CA SER A 50 -26.25 10.06 -2.35
C SER A 50 -25.43 11.33 -2.15
N SER A 51 -24.53 11.68 -3.08
CA SER A 51 -23.78 12.95 -2.98
C SER A 51 -24.66 14.19 -3.18
N GLU A 52 -25.86 14.01 -3.73
CA GLU A 52 -26.87 15.05 -3.90
C GLU A 52 -27.75 15.23 -2.64
N GLU A 53 -27.56 14.37 -1.63
CA GLU A 53 -28.33 14.33 -0.37
C GLU A 53 -27.48 14.79 0.83
N SER A 54 -28.12 15.20 1.93
CA SER A 54 -27.43 15.72 3.13
C SER A 54 -26.55 14.69 3.86
N ASP A 55 -26.79 13.39 3.69
CA ASP A 55 -26.07 12.28 4.35
C ASP A 55 -24.91 11.70 3.53
N SER A 56 -24.45 12.43 2.51
CA SER A 56 -23.41 11.96 1.56
C SER A 56 -22.11 11.50 2.22
N SER A 57 -21.68 12.17 3.30
CA SER A 57 -20.43 11.87 4.02
C SER A 57 -20.49 10.50 4.72
N ASP A 58 -21.61 10.16 5.35
CA ASP A 58 -21.75 8.93 6.12
C ASP A 58 -21.76 7.70 5.22
N LYS A 59 -22.41 7.79 4.05
CA LYS A 59 -22.43 6.70 3.07
C LYS A 59 -21.07 6.50 2.41
N LEU A 60 -20.32 7.59 2.16
CA LEU A 60 -18.95 7.49 1.67
C LEU A 60 -18.04 6.83 2.71
N GLN A 61 -18.09 7.26 3.96
CA GLN A 61 -17.31 6.65 5.04
C GLN A 61 -17.66 5.17 5.23
N TYR A 62 -18.95 4.83 5.22
CA TYR A 62 -19.41 3.45 5.27
C TYR A 62 -18.84 2.60 4.13
N THR A 63 -18.77 3.17 2.92
CA THR A 63 -18.22 2.48 1.75
C THR A 63 -16.73 2.23 1.93
N ILE A 64 -15.96 3.24 2.35
CA ILE A 64 -14.52 3.10 2.61
C ILE A 64 -14.27 2.02 3.68
N ASP A 65 -15.01 2.05 4.79
CA ASP A 65 -14.94 1.04 5.84
C ASP A 65 -15.17 -0.38 5.29
N ARG A 66 -16.23 -0.55 4.47
CA ARG A 66 -16.60 -1.86 3.93
C ARG A 66 -15.61 -2.37 2.89
N LEU A 67 -15.02 -1.47 2.10
CA LEU A 67 -13.98 -1.81 1.14
C LEU A 67 -12.69 -2.26 1.85
N ILE A 68 -12.24 -1.52 2.87
CA ILE A 68 -11.05 -1.88 3.66
C ILE A 68 -11.24 -3.19 4.42
N LYS A 69 -12.41 -3.40 5.04
CA LYS A 69 -12.77 -4.69 5.69
C LYS A 69 -12.81 -5.88 4.73
N GLY A 70 -13.00 -5.65 3.43
CA GLY A 70 -13.01 -6.69 2.40
C GLY A 70 -11.61 -7.10 1.91
N LEU A 71 -10.59 -6.25 2.09
CA LEU A 71 -9.21 -6.52 1.69
C LEU A 71 -8.57 -7.75 2.35
N PRO A 72 -8.80 -8.07 3.64
CA PRO A 72 -8.24 -9.26 4.26
C PRO A 72 -8.93 -10.57 3.82
N SER A 73 -9.69 -10.60 2.73
CA SER A 73 -10.25 -11.83 2.22
C SER A 73 -9.17 -12.85 1.82
N THR A 74 -9.36 -14.11 2.18
CA THR A 74 -8.51 -15.22 1.73
C THR A 74 -8.64 -15.47 0.21
N ARG A 75 -9.75 -15.06 -0.40
CA ARG A 75 -10.01 -15.18 -1.84
C ARG A 75 -9.29 -14.09 -2.63
N LYS A 76 -8.38 -14.50 -3.54
CA LYS A 76 -7.64 -13.58 -4.42
C LYS A 76 -8.57 -12.66 -5.23
N CYS A 77 -9.65 -13.20 -5.80
CA CYS A 77 -10.61 -12.42 -6.59
C CYS A 77 -11.26 -11.29 -5.78
N ALA A 78 -11.60 -11.56 -4.51
CA ALA A 78 -12.18 -10.56 -3.62
C ALA A 78 -11.18 -9.45 -3.33
N ARG A 79 -9.93 -9.77 -2.99
CA ARG A 79 -8.88 -8.76 -2.77
C ARG A 79 -8.72 -7.82 -3.96
N VAL A 80 -8.75 -8.36 -5.17
CA VAL A 80 -8.69 -7.56 -6.41
C VAL A 80 -9.90 -6.66 -6.55
N GLY A 81 -11.12 -7.18 -6.39
CA GLY A 81 -12.36 -6.40 -6.52
C GLY A 81 -12.46 -5.28 -5.49
N PHE A 82 -12.16 -5.58 -4.22
CA PHE A 82 -12.17 -4.59 -3.13
C PHE A 82 -11.09 -3.52 -3.32
N ALA A 83 -9.85 -3.90 -3.63
CA ALA A 83 -8.76 -2.95 -3.83
C ALA A 83 -8.99 -2.04 -5.05
N ALA A 84 -9.43 -2.60 -6.18
CA ALA A 84 -9.73 -1.82 -7.37
C ALA A 84 -10.88 -0.84 -7.14
N THR A 85 -11.96 -1.28 -6.47
CA THR A 85 -13.09 -0.40 -6.14
C THR A 85 -12.66 0.70 -5.17
N LEU A 86 -11.79 0.41 -4.20
CA LEU A 86 -11.25 1.42 -3.29
C LEU A 86 -10.47 2.50 -4.06
N VAL A 87 -9.62 2.12 -5.01
CA VAL A 87 -8.92 3.10 -5.87
C VAL A 87 -9.91 4.04 -6.57
N GLU A 88 -10.94 3.48 -7.21
CA GLU A 88 -11.91 4.29 -7.96
C GLU A 88 -12.76 5.18 -7.05
N VAL A 89 -13.18 4.69 -5.88
CA VAL A 89 -13.91 5.50 -4.89
C VAL A 89 -13.04 6.66 -4.39
N LEU A 90 -11.79 6.39 -3.98
CA LEU A 90 -10.89 7.44 -3.50
C LEU A 90 -10.58 8.49 -4.59
N ARG A 91 -10.53 8.07 -5.85
CA ARG A 91 -10.30 8.97 -6.99
C ARG A 91 -11.53 9.82 -7.31
N ALA A 92 -12.72 9.21 -7.32
CA ALA A 92 -13.95 9.85 -7.76
C ALA A 92 -14.55 10.81 -6.73
N PHE A 93 -14.31 10.59 -5.43
CA PHE A 93 -14.97 11.35 -4.36
C PHE A 93 -13.99 12.24 -3.59
N PRO A 94 -14.00 13.56 -3.80
CA PRO A 94 -13.10 14.50 -3.12
C PRO A 94 -13.16 14.42 -1.58
N GLY A 95 -14.35 14.14 -1.03
CA GLY A 95 -14.59 13.99 0.41
C GLY A 95 -13.90 12.79 1.04
N ALA A 96 -13.37 11.84 0.26
CA ALA A 96 -12.50 10.79 0.76
C ALA A 96 -11.08 11.34 0.98
N THR A 97 -10.76 11.65 2.23
CA THR A 97 -9.45 12.18 2.63
C THR A 97 -8.45 11.05 2.89
N ALA A 98 -7.16 11.35 2.77
CA ALA A 98 -6.13 10.35 3.00
C ALA A 98 -6.03 9.96 4.48
N GLU A 99 -6.27 10.91 5.37
CA GLU A 99 -6.28 10.75 6.83
C GLU A 99 -7.39 9.81 7.27
N GLN A 100 -8.60 9.94 6.70
CA GLN A 100 -9.69 8.99 6.95
C GLN A 100 -9.31 7.57 6.53
N VAL A 101 -8.69 7.41 5.35
CA VAL A 101 -8.25 6.09 4.87
C VAL A 101 -7.20 5.49 5.79
N GLN A 102 -6.21 6.27 6.24
CA GLN A 102 -5.20 5.82 7.21
C GLN A 102 -5.83 5.41 8.55
N ALA A 103 -6.80 6.19 9.05
CA ALA A 103 -7.55 5.83 10.25
C ALA A 103 -8.30 4.50 10.08
N CYS A 104 -8.92 4.26 8.91
CA CYS A 104 -9.58 2.99 8.62
C CYS A 104 -8.59 1.82 8.50
N ILE A 105 -7.41 2.03 7.91
CA ILE A 105 -6.34 1.02 7.85
C ILE A 105 -5.94 0.62 9.27
N LEU A 106 -5.63 1.58 10.13
CA LEU A 106 -5.25 1.33 11.53
C LEU A 106 -6.36 0.61 12.30
N LYS A 107 -7.63 1.00 12.07
CA LYS A 107 -8.79 0.42 12.74
C LYS A 107 -9.09 -1.03 12.34
N TYR A 108 -8.87 -1.39 11.08
CA TYR A 108 -9.33 -2.67 10.52
C TYR A 108 -8.22 -3.65 10.15
N LEU A 109 -6.98 -3.19 10.01
CA LEU A 109 -5.85 -3.99 9.52
C LEU A 109 -4.66 -3.87 10.51
N PRO A 110 -4.69 -4.54 11.68
CA PRO A 110 -3.69 -4.37 12.74
C PRO A 110 -2.25 -4.67 12.30
N GLU A 111 -1.28 -3.92 12.82
CA GLU A 111 0.15 -3.98 12.42
C GLU A 111 0.91 -5.18 12.98
N ASP A 112 0.47 -5.70 14.12
CA ASP A 112 1.09 -6.77 14.90
C ASP A 112 0.52 -8.16 14.57
N THR A 113 -0.32 -8.23 13.53
CA THR A 113 -0.90 -9.49 13.08
C THR A 113 0.15 -10.41 12.45
N LYS A 114 -0.06 -11.72 12.66
CA LYS A 114 0.68 -12.79 11.97
C LYS A 114 -0.10 -13.34 10.77
N GLU A 115 -1.29 -12.83 10.51
CA GLU A 115 -2.16 -13.31 9.45
C GLU A 115 -1.76 -12.69 8.10
N ASN A 116 -1.14 -13.50 7.23
CA ASN A 116 -0.65 -13.06 5.92
C ASN A 116 -1.70 -12.32 5.07
N HIS A 117 -2.98 -12.68 5.18
CA HIS A 117 -4.04 -12.01 4.43
C HIS A 117 -4.35 -10.60 4.94
N VAL A 118 -4.17 -10.34 6.25
CA VAL A 118 -4.28 -9.00 6.84
C VAL A 118 -3.06 -8.15 6.50
N ILE A 119 -1.86 -8.74 6.55
CA ILE A 119 -0.62 -8.06 6.15
C ILE A 119 -0.70 -7.64 4.67
N LEU A 120 -1.14 -8.55 3.80
CA LEU A 120 -1.35 -8.28 2.38
C LEU A 120 -2.43 -7.21 2.16
N ALA A 121 -3.52 -7.26 2.92
CA ALA A 121 -4.58 -6.25 2.87
C ALA A 121 -4.06 -4.85 3.20
N ARG A 122 -3.13 -4.73 4.15
CA ARG A 122 -2.50 -3.46 4.51
C ARG A 122 -1.70 -2.88 3.34
N GLY A 123 -0.87 -3.70 2.70
CA GLY A 123 -0.17 -3.30 1.47
C GLY A 123 -1.12 -2.91 0.33
N LEU A 124 -2.23 -3.64 0.15
CA LEU A 124 -3.25 -3.30 -0.86
C LEU A 124 -3.99 -1.98 -0.55
N ALA A 125 -4.24 -1.67 0.72
CA ALA A 125 -4.88 -0.42 1.13
C ALA A 125 -3.96 0.78 0.88
N LEU A 126 -2.66 0.66 1.23
CA LEU A 126 -1.64 1.67 0.92
C LEU A 126 -1.48 1.87 -0.59
N ALA A 127 -1.43 0.77 -1.36
CA ALA A 127 -1.42 0.83 -2.82
C ALA A 127 -2.66 1.54 -3.37
N ALA A 128 -3.84 1.28 -2.81
CA ALA A 128 -5.06 1.94 -3.26
C ALA A 128 -5.03 3.45 -2.99
N LEU A 129 -4.54 3.85 -1.80
CA LEU A 129 -4.38 5.25 -1.43
C LEU A 129 -3.40 5.97 -2.37
N VAL A 130 -2.25 5.36 -2.69
CA VAL A 130 -1.28 5.89 -3.65
C VAL A 130 -1.88 5.96 -5.06
N ARG A 131 -2.46 4.88 -5.58
CA ARG A 131 -3.02 4.83 -6.95
C ARG A 131 -4.22 5.73 -7.18
N SER A 132 -4.90 6.15 -6.12
CA SER A 132 -5.97 7.15 -6.20
C SER A 132 -5.44 8.57 -6.39
N GLY A 133 -4.15 8.82 -6.14
CA GLY A 133 -3.55 10.17 -6.15
C GLY A 133 -3.72 10.94 -4.83
N LYS A 134 -4.40 10.36 -3.83
CA LYS A 134 -4.69 11.02 -2.54
C LYS A 134 -3.54 10.98 -1.54
N ALA A 135 -2.60 10.03 -1.70
CA ALA A 135 -1.49 9.84 -0.75
C ALA A 135 -0.56 11.06 -0.59
N VAL A 136 -0.57 12.01 -1.53
CA VAL A 136 0.35 13.17 -1.54
C VAL A 136 0.34 13.97 -0.24
N GLU A 137 -0.83 14.09 0.41
CA GLU A 137 -0.92 14.88 1.64
C GLU A 137 -0.35 14.16 2.87
N VAL A 138 -0.34 12.83 2.87
CA VAL A 138 0.19 11.94 3.92
C VAL A 138 1.40 11.13 3.43
N ALA A 139 2.11 11.65 2.42
CA ALA A 139 3.11 10.87 1.69
C ALA A 139 4.25 10.34 2.58
N GLY A 140 4.60 11.05 3.65
CA GLY A 140 5.62 10.61 4.61
C GLY A 140 5.24 9.35 5.37
N SER A 141 4.07 9.37 6.01
CA SER A 141 3.59 8.22 6.78
C SER A 141 3.34 7.01 5.87
N VAL A 142 2.79 7.23 4.67
CA VAL A 142 2.64 6.16 3.66
C VAL A 142 4.00 5.59 3.24
N ALA A 143 4.99 6.44 2.93
CA ALA A 143 6.32 5.99 2.54
C ALA A 143 6.97 5.13 3.63
N LYS A 144 6.98 5.62 4.88
CA LYS A 144 7.51 4.89 6.02
C LYS A 144 6.85 3.54 6.20
N GLU A 145 5.52 3.51 6.20
CA GLU A 145 4.76 2.28 6.41
C GLU A 145 5.00 1.26 5.29
N VAL A 146 5.10 1.70 4.03
CA VAL A 146 5.43 0.83 2.89
C VAL A 146 6.84 0.24 3.04
N LEU A 147 7.82 1.04 3.48
CA LEU A 147 9.18 0.55 3.72
C LEU A 147 9.20 -0.47 4.85
N ASP A 148 8.59 -0.14 5.99
CA ASP A 148 8.49 -1.03 7.15
C ASP A 148 7.81 -2.36 6.79
N LEU A 149 6.73 -2.31 6.01
CA LEU A 149 6.01 -3.50 5.56
C LEU A 149 6.89 -4.38 4.68
N GLY A 150 7.60 -3.79 3.69
CA GLY A 150 8.49 -4.53 2.80
C GLY A 150 9.75 -5.07 3.51
N MET A 151 10.24 -4.36 4.52
CA MET A 151 11.37 -4.79 5.35
C MET A 151 10.98 -5.95 6.28
N ARG A 152 9.80 -5.89 6.89
CA ARG A 152 9.29 -6.91 7.81
C ARG A 152 8.85 -8.18 7.08
N TYR A 153 8.31 -8.05 5.88
CA TYR A 153 7.72 -9.16 5.13
C TYR A 153 8.31 -9.25 3.71
N SER A 154 9.30 -10.14 3.53
CA SER A 154 10.04 -10.28 2.26
C SER A 154 9.15 -10.54 1.04
N HIS A 155 8.06 -11.29 1.21
CA HIS A 155 7.07 -11.56 0.16
C HIS A 155 6.29 -10.32 -0.32
N LEU A 156 6.40 -9.17 0.37
CA LEU A 156 5.79 -7.90 -0.01
C LEU A 156 6.80 -6.88 -0.56
N GLN A 157 8.10 -7.20 -0.64
CA GLN A 157 9.11 -6.24 -1.13
C GLN A 157 8.81 -5.72 -2.54
N LEU A 158 8.39 -6.59 -3.47
CA LEU A 158 8.02 -6.16 -4.82
C LEU A 158 6.82 -5.20 -4.81
N MET A 159 5.82 -5.50 -3.98
CA MET A 159 4.69 -4.60 -3.78
C MET A 159 5.14 -3.26 -3.20
N ALA A 160 6.04 -3.26 -2.23
CA ALA A 160 6.60 -2.05 -1.66
C ALA A 160 7.34 -1.22 -2.72
N CYS A 161 8.16 -1.84 -3.58
CA CYS A 161 8.83 -1.17 -4.69
C CYS A 161 7.84 -0.48 -5.64
N ASP A 162 6.78 -1.19 -6.04
CA ASP A 162 5.76 -0.63 -6.94
C ASP A 162 5.04 0.57 -6.31
N ILE A 163 4.61 0.44 -5.04
CA ILE A 163 3.94 1.54 -4.32
C ILE A 163 4.89 2.73 -4.18
N PHE A 164 6.16 2.49 -3.84
CA PHE A 164 7.16 3.55 -3.74
C PHE A 164 7.35 4.29 -5.05
N LYS A 165 7.55 3.57 -6.16
CA LYS A 165 7.70 4.18 -7.49
C LYS A 165 6.49 5.05 -7.83
N GLU A 166 5.28 4.54 -7.60
CA GLU A 166 4.04 5.27 -7.86
C GLU A 166 3.91 6.51 -6.96
N LEU A 167 4.25 6.42 -5.67
CA LEU A 167 4.20 7.52 -4.71
C LEU A 167 5.21 8.62 -5.06
N LEU A 168 6.46 8.24 -5.35
CA LEU A 168 7.52 9.19 -5.72
C LEU A 168 7.22 9.88 -7.06
N ASN A 169 6.43 9.27 -7.93
CA ASN A 169 5.95 9.92 -9.16
C ASN A 169 4.90 11.02 -8.91
N GLN A 170 4.25 11.04 -7.73
CA GLN A 170 3.19 11.99 -7.40
C GLN A 170 3.66 13.17 -6.54
N VAL A 171 4.87 13.10 -5.97
CA VAL A 171 5.45 14.18 -5.16
C VAL A 171 6.52 14.93 -5.94
N ASN A 172 6.52 16.26 -5.80
CA ASN A 172 7.62 17.09 -6.28
C ASN A 172 8.69 17.22 -5.19
N GLU A 173 9.86 17.77 -5.55
CA GLU A 173 11.00 17.89 -4.64
C GLU A 173 10.67 18.65 -3.34
N LYS A 174 9.88 19.73 -3.43
CA LYS A 174 9.43 20.50 -2.25
C LYS A 174 8.60 19.64 -1.30
N LYS A 175 7.63 18.86 -1.81
CA LYS A 175 6.80 17.95 -1.00
C LYS A 175 7.63 16.78 -0.48
N PHE A 176 8.52 16.22 -1.29
CA PHE A 176 9.42 15.15 -0.88
C PHE A 176 10.30 15.60 0.31
N LYS A 177 11.01 16.73 0.18
CA LYS A 177 11.82 17.33 1.26
C LYS A 177 11.04 17.54 2.55
N LYS A 178 9.82 18.06 2.45
CA LYS A 178 9.02 18.44 3.62
C LYS A 178 8.32 17.27 4.29
N LYS A 179 7.84 16.30 3.51
CA LYS A 179 6.92 15.25 3.99
C LYS A 179 7.54 13.85 3.97
N VAL A 180 8.26 13.49 2.91
CA VAL A 180 8.72 12.11 2.70
C VAL A 180 10.11 11.89 3.28
N TRP A 181 11.06 12.78 2.97
CA TRP A 181 12.45 12.63 3.37
C TRP A 181 12.64 12.51 4.90
N PRO A 182 11.99 13.32 5.76
CA PRO A 182 12.16 13.21 7.21
C PRO A 182 11.77 11.84 7.78
N GLU A 183 10.87 11.12 7.13
CA GLU A 183 10.42 9.80 7.56
C GLU A 183 11.31 8.65 7.05
N LEU A 184 12.12 8.91 6.01
CA LEU A 184 12.97 7.90 5.36
C LEU A 184 14.45 8.06 5.68
N GLN A 185 14.92 9.29 5.94
CA GLN A 185 16.34 9.63 6.00
C GLN A 185 17.12 8.70 6.94
N GLU A 186 16.65 8.51 8.17
CA GLU A 186 17.30 7.63 9.15
C GLU A 186 17.47 6.20 8.63
N MET A 187 16.42 5.63 8.02
CA MET A 187 16.45 4.26 7.47
C MET A 187 17.39 4.13 6.27
N LEU A 188 17.60 5.23 5.52
CA LEU A 188 18.43 5.28 4.31
C LEU A 188 19.87 5.75 4.59
N SER A 189 20.18 6.17 5.81
CA SER A 189 21.52 6.53 6.29
C SER A 189 22.33 5.31 6.77
N CYS A 190 21.90 4.10 6.45
CA CYS A 190 22.44 2.87 7.05
C CYS A 190 23.81 2.42 6.52
N GLY A 191 24.34 3.07 5.47
CA GLY A 191 25.56 2.63 4.79
C GLY A 191 25.43 1.24 4.13
N TRP A 192 26.55 0.72 3.63
CA TRP A 192 26.58 -0.53 2.86
C TRP A 192 26.27 -1.78 3.68
N GLU A 193 26.73 -1.83 4.93
CA GLU A 193 26.67 -3.03 5.79
C GLU A 193 25.24 -3.36 6.22
N ASP A 194 24.46 -2.35 6.62
CA ASP A 194 23.08 -2.52 7.10
C ASP A 194 22.02 -2.33 5.99
N CYS A 195 22.47 -2.24 4.74
CA CYS A 195 21.60 -2.08 3.59
C CYS A 195 20.92 -3.38 3.19
N THR A 196 19.64 -3.28 2.83
CA THR A 196 18.89 -4.36 2.18
C THR A 196 18.57 -3.99 0.73
N PRO A 197 18.22 -4.95 -0.14
CA PRO A 197 17.81 -4.64 -1.50
C PRO A 197 16.68 -3.62 -1.60
N LEU A 198 15.72 -3.66 -0.66
CA LEU A 198 14.62 -2.69 -0.62
C LEU A 198 15.10 -1.29 -0.24
N LYS A 199 15.96 -1.15 0.79
CA LYS A 199 16.56 0.15 1.15
C LYS A 199 17.38 0.71 -0.01
N LEU A 200 18.21 -0.12 -0.65
CA LEU A 200 19.01 0.27 -1.81
C LEU A 200 18.12 0.76 -2.96
N TYR A 201 17.05 0.03 -3.26
CA TYR A 201 16.08 0.42 -4.27
C TYR A 201 15.47 1.79 -3.97
N VAL A 202 14.97 2.01 -2.74
CA VAL A 202 14.36 3.28 -2.34
C VAL A 202 15.37 4.43 -2.39
N LEU A 203 16.61 4.20 -1.93
CA LEU A 203 17.68 5.19 -2.01
C LEU A 203 17.98 5.60 -3.45
N VAL A 204 18.13 4.62 -4.36
CA VAL A 204 18.39 4.89 -5.78
C VAL A 204 17.21 5.64 -6.43
N GLN A 205 15.97 5.29 -6.10
CA GLN A 205 14.80 6.03 -6.58
C GLN A 205 14.79 7.48 -6.06
N ALA A 206 15.11 7.68 -4.77
CA ALA A 206 15.20 9.00 -4.17
C ALA A 206 16.30 9.85 -4.81
N ALA A 207 17.51 9.30 -4.98
CA ALA A 207 18.64 9.98 -5.61
C ALA A 207 18.38 10.34 -7.07
N SER A 208 17.80 9.42 -7.84
CA SER A 208 17.49 9.64 -9.26
C SER A 208 16.47 10.76 -9.46
N ARG A 209 15.53 10.93 -8.52
CA ARG A 209 14.37 11.81 -8.69
C ARG A 209 14.46 13.11 -7.91
N PHE A 210 15.21 13.11 -6.81
CA PHE A 210 15.39 14.23 -5.89
C PHE A 210 16.87 14.38 -5.53
N PRO A 211 17.75 14.66 -6.52
CA PRO A 211 19.20 14.71 -6.32
C PRO A 211 19.63 15.79 -5.32
N GLY A 212 18.79 16.80 -5.05
CA GLY A 212 19.06 17.80 -4.02
C GLY A 212 18.93 17.27 -2.59
N MET A 213 18.28 16.12 -2.36
CA MET A 213 18.12 15.51 -1.03
C MET A 213 19.11 14.37 -0.78
N VAL A 214 19.40 13.59 -1.82
CA VAL A 214 20.41 12.52 -1.79
C VAL A 214 21.58 12.96 -2.65
N ASP A 215 22.27 13.99 -2.18
CA ASP A 215 23.41 14.59 -2.85
C ASP A 215 24.72 13.90 -2.44
N GLY A 216 25.82 14.32 -3.06
CA GLY A 216 27.16 13.79 -2.74
C GLY A 216 27.56 14.02 -1.28
N ALA A 217 27.08 15.08 -0.62
CA ALA A 217 27.38 15.32 0.79
C ALA A 217 26.72 14.26 1.68
N PHE A 218 25.43 14.00 1.47
CA PHE A 218 24.71 12.93 2.16
C PHE A 218 25.35 11.55 1.89
N LEU A 219 25.68 11.25 0.63
CA LEU A 219 26.27 9.97 0.26
C LEU A 219 27.69 9.80 0.82
N GLN A 220 28.50 10.85 0.85
CA GLN A 220 29.84 10.78 1.42
C GLN A 220 29.79 10.55 2.92
N GLU A 221 28.87 11.22 3.62
CA GLU A 221 28.69 11.09 5.08
C GLU A 221 28.17 9.69 5.47
N ASN A 222 27.18 9.17 4.77
CA ASN A 222 26.45 7.96 5.19
C ASN A 222 26.87 6.69 4.42
N TRP A 223 27.49 6.83 3.25
CA TRP A 223 27.83 5.72 2.34
C TRP A 223 29.29 5.75 1.86
N GLY A 224 30.06 6.78 2.20
CA GLY A 224 31.47 6.91 1.81
C GLY A 224 31.72 6.99 0.30
N CYS A 225 30.75 7.46 -0.48
CA CYS A 225 30.87 7.61 -1.93
C CYS A 225 30.14 8.85 -2.46
N ASP A 226 30.49 9.30 -3.67
CA ASP A 226 29.82 10.42 -4.33
C ASP A 226 28.53 10.02 -5.07
N SER A 227 28.43 8.76 -5.48
CA SER A 227 27.29 8.21 -6.23
C SER A 227 27.14 6.71 -5.98
N ILE A 228 25.91 6.28 -5.63
CA ILE A 228 25.61 4.88 -5.31
C ILE A 228 25.91 3.94 -6.48
N LEU A 229 25.61 4.35 -7.72
CA LEU A 229 25.71 3.51 -8.90
C LEU A 229 27.08 3.58 -9.61
N ASP A 230 28.10 4.10 -8.93
CA ASP A 230 29.45 4.12 -9.47
C ASP A 230 30.06 2.72 -9.51
N LYS A 231 30.91 2.48 -10.51
CA LYS A 231 31.57 1.18 -10.72
C LYS A 231 32.35 0.70 -9.49
N ALA A 232 32.92 1.63 -8.71
CA ALA A 232 33.63 1.32 -7.47
C ALA A 232 32.73 0.60 -6.44
N ASN A 233 31.43 0.86 -6.48
CA ASN A 233 30.46 0.33 -5.52
C ASN A 233 29.80 -0.99 -5.96
N TYR A 234 30.10 -1.48 -7.17
CA TYR A 234 29.44 -2.67 -7.73
C TYR A 234 29.61 -3.90 -6.84
N THR A 235 30.76 -4.06 -6.18
CA THR A 235 30.97 -5.17 -5.24
C THR A 235 29.96 -5.12 -4.09
N HIS A 236 29.74 -3.95 -3.48
CA HIS A 236 28.75 -3.78 -2.40
C HIS A 236 27.33 -4.05 -2.89
N ILE A 237 26.96 -3.52 -4.08
CA ILE A 237 25.63 -3.74 -4.67
C ILE A 237 25.40 -5.24 -4.90
N VAL A 238 26.37 -5.95 -5.48
CA VAL A 238 26.27 -7.38 -5.73
C VAL A 238 26.13 -8.15 -4.41
N GLN A 239 26.90 -7.80 -3.39
CA GLN A 239 26.81 -8.41 -2.06
C GLN A 239 25.41 -8.24 -1.44
N ILE A 240 24.85 -7.02 -1.46
CA ILE A 240 23.50 -6.74 -0.94
C ILE A 240 22.45 -7.60 -1.65
N LEU A 241 22.53 -7.70 -2.98
CA LEU A 241 21.58 -8.48 -3.77
C LEU A 241 21.73 -10.00 -3.56
N GLN A 242 22.95 -10.49 -3.35
CA GLN A 242 23.23 -11.91 -3.11
C GLN A 242 22.89 -12.36 -1.68
N ALA A 243 23.18 -11.53 -0.68
CA ALA A 243 22.92 -11.84 0.73
C ALA A 243 21.44 -12.15 0.96
N GLN A 244 20.54 -11.38 0.34
CA GLN A 244 19.09 -11.62 0.41
C GLN A 244 18.69 -12.99 -0.17
N PHE A 245 19.27 -13.37 -1.31
CA PHE A 245 18.99 -14.67 -1.95
C PHE A 245 19.43 -15.83 -1.07
N LEU A 246 20.62 -15.72 -0.46
CA LEU A 246 21.18 -16.77 0.40
C LEU A 246 20.45 -16.89 1.75
N VAL A 247 20.00 -15.77 2.33
CA VAL A 247 19.15 -15.78 3.53
C VAL A 247 17.81 -16.47 3.24
N GLU A 248 17.17 -16.15 2.12
CA GLU A 248 15.90 -16.79 1.72
C GLU A 248 16.09 -18.27 1.36
N PHE A 249 17.22 -18.65 0.77
CA PHE A 249 17.59 -20.04 0.53
C PHE A 249 17.83 -20.80 1.84
N ALA A 250 18.59 -20.23 2.78
CA ALA A 250 18.84 -20.82 4.09
C ALA A 250 17.53 -21.05 4.87
N LYS A 251 16.62 -20.08 4.86
CA LYS A 251 15.28 -20.21 5.51
C LYS A 251 14.43 -21.36 4.93
N LYS A 252 14.65 -21.73 3.67
CA LYS A 252 13.93 -22.81 2.98
C LYS A 252 14.66 -24.15 3.02
N SER A 253 15.94 -24.16 3.37
CA SER A 253 16.73 -25.39 3.52
C SER A 253 16.31 -26.12 4.79
N GLU A 254 15.94 -27.39 4.70
CA GLU A 254 15.70 -28.26 5.87
C GLU A 254 17.02 -28.77 6.49
N ASP A 255 18.13 -28.59 5.79
CA ASP A 255 19.45 -29.05 6.22
C ASP A 255 20.16 -27.99 7.07
N ALA A 256 20.33 -28.30 8.35
CA ALA A 256 21.00 -27.44 9.32
C ALA A 256 22.49 -27.20 9.03
N GLN A 257 23.18 -28.15 8.36
CA GLN A 257 24.58 -27.96 7.97
C GLN A 257 24.69 -26.98 6.80
N ILE A 258 23.75 -27.02 5.86
CA ILE A 258 23.66 -26.03 4.77
C ILE A 258 23.33 -24.65 5.33
N GLN A 259 22.40 -24.55 6.29
CA GLN A 259 22.09 -23.29 6.97
C GLN A 259 23.32 -22.70 7.67
N VAL A 260 24.06 -23.51 8.43
CA VAL A 260 25.28 -23.08 9.14
C VAL A 260 26.41 -22.73 8.17
N ALA A 261 26.58 -23.48 7.09
CA ALA A 261 27.60 -23.19 6.08
C ALA A 261 27.32 -21.88 5.34
N ILE A 262 26.06 -21.60 4.99
CA ILE A 262 25.66 -20.35 4.31
C ILE A 262 25.79 -19.15 5.23
N LEU A 263 25.35 -19.28 6.49
CA LEU A 263 25.49 -18.21 7.49
C LEU A 263 26.97 -17.99 7.87
N GLY A 264 27.77 -19.06 7.93
CA GLY A 264 29.20 -19.00 8.25
C GLY A 264 30.08 -18.43 7.13
N PHE A 265 29.65 -18.51 5.85
CA PHE A 265 30.41 -18.00 4.72
C PHE A 265 30.55 -16.45 4.72
N PHE A 266 29.67 -15.75 5.43
CA PHE A 266 29.69 -14.29 5.58
C PHE A 266 30.12 -13.82 6.97
N VAL A 267 30.40 -14.76 7.89
CA VAL A 267 31.01 -14.47 9.20
C VAL A 267 32.48 -14.91 9.15
N GLN A 268 33.26 -14.25 8.31
CA GLN A 268 34.69 -14.09 8.57
C GLN A 268 35.02 -12.59 8.49
N PRO A 269 35.86 -12.09 9.42
CA PRO A 269 36.04 -10.67 9.69
C PRO A 269 36.60 -9.89 8.49
#